data_AF-A0A1I7D5M6-F1
#
_entry.id   AF-A0A1I7D5M6-F1
#
_cell.length_a   1.000
_cell.length_b   1.000
_cell.length_c   1.000
_cell.angle_alpha   90.00
_cell.angle_beta   90.00
_cell.angle_gamma   90.00
#
_symmetry.space_group_name_H-M   'P 1'
#
loop_
_entity.id
_entity.type
_entity.pdbx_description
1 polymer ?
#
loop_
_entity_poly.entity_id
_entity_poly.type
_entity_poly.pdbx_seq_one_letter_code
_entity_poly.pdbx_strand_id
1 'polypeptide(L)'
;MGRRLLAATGLRRGEAQALRWRDVDLDAARIAVRRSVGVVKEKGAGEELVEGPPNTGRSRVVDLDAGTAAALRAYRAAREEVAPGLVRDTAVLLSELDGTHRHPERFSRRSTA
;
A
#
# COMPACT_ATOMS: atom_id res chain seq x y z
N MET A 1 8.13 -6.70 0.90
CA MET A 1 7.25 -6.03 1.88
C MET A 1 5.76 -6.33 1.68
N GLY A 2 5.17 -6.07 0.50
CA GLY A 2 3.72 -6.10 0.34
C GLY A 2 2.97 -7.41 0.65
N ARG A 3 3.54 -8.60 0.37
CA ARG A 3 2.92 -9.89 0.73
C ARG A 3 2.76 -10.06 2.25
N ARG A 4 3.76 -9.64 3.03
CA ARG A 4 3.72 -9.68 4.50
C ARG A 4 2.60 -8.79 5.03
N LEU A 5 2.51 -7.56 4.49
CA LEU A 5 1.48 -6.61 4.88
C LEU A 5 0.08 -7.18 4.64
N LEU A 6 -0.19 -7.72 3.44
CA LEU A 6 -1.49 -8.33 3.14
C LEU A 6 -1.82 -9.50 4.07
N ALA A 7 -0.86 -10.39 4.31
CA ALA A 7 -1.06 -11.56 5.16
C ALA A 7 -1.33 -11.18 6.62
N ALA A 8 -0.67 -10.14 7.14
CA ALA A 8 -0.82 -9.70 8.53
C ALA A 8 -2.11 -8.88 8.76
N THR A 9 -2.60 -8.16 7.74
CA THR A 9 -3.67 -7.16 7.91
C THR A 9 -4.99 -7.53 7.24
N GLY A 10 -4.99 -8.53 6.34
CA GLY A 10 -6.17 -8.88 5.55
C GLY A 10 -6.64 -7.76 4.59
N LEU A 11 -5.78 -6.77 4.32
CA LEU A 11 -6.11 -5.69 3.37
C LEU A 11 -6.45 -6.26 1.99
N ARG A 12 -7.41 -5.64 1.31
CA ARG A 12 -7.61 -5.89 -0.11
C ARG A 12 -6.47 -5.24 -0.88
N ARG A 13 -6.14 -5.80 -2.05
CA ARG A 13 -5.01 -5.33 -2.86
C ARG A 13 -5.09 -3.84 -3.21
N GLY A 14 -6.27 -3.36 -3.58
CA GLY A 14 -6.49 -1.94 -3.88
C GLY A 14 -6.25 -1.04 -2.68
N GLU A 15 -6.60 -1.50 -1.48
CA GLU A 15 -6.38 -0.76 -0.22
C GLU A 15 -4.89 -0.68 0.09
N ALA A 16 -4.17 -1.79 0.02
CA ALA A 16 -2.72 -1.83 0.26
C ALA A 16 -1.92 -0.92 -0.69
N GLN A 17 -2.42 -0.70 -1.90
CA GLN A 17 -1.79 0.18 -2.90
C GLN A 17 -2.21 1.65 -2.78
N ALA A 18 -3.31 1.93 -2.09
CA ALA A 18 -3.76 3.28 -1.78
C ALA A 18 -3.16 3.83 -0.47
N LEU A 19 -2.60 2.95 0.36
CA LEU A 19 -1.96 3.32 1.62
C LEU A 19 -0.83 4.31 1.39
N ARG A 20 -0.88 5.41 2.16
CA ARG A 20 0.20 6.39 2.27
C ARG A 20 0.87 6.25 3.63
N TRP A 21 2.07 6.81 3.78
CA TRP A 21 2.79 6.75 5.07
C TRP A 21 2.00 7.37 6.22
N ARG A 22 1.25 8.45 5.98
CA ARG A 22 0.37 9.07 6.99
C ARG A 22 -0.78 8.18 7.48
N ASP A 23 -1.09 7.11 6.75
CA ASP A 23 -2.14 6.18 7.14
C ASP A 23 -1.60 5.09 8.09
N VAL A 24 -0.29 5.07 8.37
CA VAL A 24 0.37 4.05 9.18
C VAL A 24 0.99 4.68 10.42
N ASP A 25 0.47 4.30 11.58
CA ASP A 25 1.05 4.62 12.87
C ASP A 25 1.87 3.42 13.33
N LEU A 26 3.19 3.50 13.17
CA LEU A 26 4.09 2.40 13.54
C LEU A 26 4.25 2.28 15.05
N ASP A 27 4.03 3.36 15.80
CA ASP A 27 4.21 3.41 17.25
C ASP A 27 2.99 2.81 17.95
N ALA A 28 1.78 3.11 17.47
CA ALA A 28 0.56 2.43 17.87
C ALA A 28 0.34 1.09 17.14
N ALA A 29 1.23 0.71 16.21
CA ALA A 29 1.12 -0.49 15.37
C ALA A 29 -0.25 -0.62 14.67
N ARG A 30 -0.67 0.44 13.97
CA ARG A 30 -2.00 0.53 13.35
C ARG A 30 -1.96 1.08 11.93
N ILE A 31 -2.92 0.65 11.13
CA ILE A 31 -3.16 1.15 9.77
C ILE A 31 -4.59 1.66 9.64
N ALA A 32 -4.73 2.90 9.20
CA ALA A 32 -6.01 3.48 8.83
C ALA A 32 -6.30 3.24 7.34
N VAL A 33 -7.23 2.33 7.06
CA VAL A 33 -7.69 2.05 5.70
C VAL A 33 -8.73 3.08 5.30
N ARG A 34 -8.34 4.04 4.45
CA ARG A 34 -9.20 5.17 4.06
C ARG A 34 -9.57 5.19 2.58
N ARG A 35 -8.80 4.49 1.74
CA ARG A 35 -8.86 4.58 0.27
C ARG A 35 -8.57 3.21 -0.35
N SER A 36 -8.97 3.03 -1.60
CA SER A 36 -8.61 1.87 -2.42
C SER A 36 -8.34 2.32 -3.85
N VAL A 37 -7.33 1.73 -4.48
CA VAL A 37 -7.06 1.89 -5.91
C VAL A 37 -7.64 0.70 -6.67
N GLY A 38 -8.45 0.97 -7.69
CA GLY A 38 -8.92 0.00 -8.68
C GLY A 38 -8.20 0.15 -10.01
N VAL A 39 -8.31 -0.86 -10.88
CA VAL A 39 -7.89 -0.76 -12.28
C VAL A 39 -9.15 -0.68 -13.13
N VAL A 40 -9.28 0.36 -13.93
CA VAL A 40 -10.33 0.47 -14.95
C VAL A 40 -9.69 0.16 -16.30
N LYS A 41 -10.28 -0.78 -17.05
CA LYS A 41 -9.86 -1.12 -18.40
C LYS A 41 -10.80 -0.45 -19.38
N GLU A 42 -10.33 0.57 -20.08
CA GLU A 42 -11.08 1.15 -21.18
C GLU A 42 -10.70 0.50 -22.50
N LYS A 43 -11.73 0.10 -23.28
CA LYS A 43 -11.55 -0.63 -24.52
C LYS A 43 -10.91 0.28 -25.57
N GLY A 44 -9.60 0.15 -25.75
CA GLY A 44 -8.81 0.93 -26.70
C GLY A 44 -7.93 2.03 -26.08
N ALA A 45 -8.05 2.31 -24.78
CA ALA A 45 -7.28 3.37 -24.10
C ALA A 45 -6.30 2.85 -23.01
N GLY A 46 -6.34 1.56 -22.69
CA GLY A 46 -5.40 0.93 -21.74
C GLY A 46 -5.97 0.73 -20.34
N GLU A 47 -5.07 0.54 -19.37
CA GLU A 47 -5.37 0.34 -17.95
C GLU A 47 -5.10 1.63 -17.18
N GLU A 48 -6.13 2.17 -16.50
CA GLU A 48 -6.01 3.34 -15.63
C GLU A 48 -6.19 2.95 -14.16
N LEU A 49 -5.36 3.54 -13.28
CA LEU A 49 -5.52 3.42 -11.84
C LEU A 49 -6.46 4.50 -11.32
N VAL A 50 -7.57 4.06 -10.74
CA VAL A 50 -8.58 4.97 -10.17
C VAL A 50 -8.57 4.84 -8.66
N GLU A 51 -8.32 5.94 -7.94
CA GLU A 51 -8.44 6.00 -6.48
C GLU A 51 -9.90 6.33 -6.10
N GLY A 52 -10.43 5.60 -5.12
CA GLY A 52 -11.77 5.81 -4.59
C GLY A 52 -11.88 5.42 -3.11
N PRO A 53 -13.09 5.49 -2.54
CA PRO A 53 -13.33 4.99 -1.18
C PRO A 53 -12.99 3.49 -1.09
N PRO A 54 -12.77 2.95 0.12
CA PRO A 54 -12.59 1.51 0.29
C PRO A 54 -13.77 0.77 -0.35
N ASN A 55 -13.53 -0.39 -0.95
CA ASN A 55 -14.57 -1.14 -1.69
C ASN A 55 -15.83 -1.47 -0.84
N THR A 56 -15.74 -1.40 0.48
CA THR A 56 -16.87 -1.60 1.41
C THR A 56 -17.55 -0.28 1.82
N GLY A 57 -17.10 0.86 1.30
CA GLY A 57 -17.59 2.21 1.59
C GLY A 57 -17.24 2.76 2.98
N ARG A 58 -16.52 2.00 3.82
CA ARG A 58 -16.22 2.39 5.22
C ARG A 58 -14.73 2.37 5.51
N SER A 59 -14.24 3.48 6.05
CA SER A 59 -12.90 3.55 6.64
C SER A 59 -12.82 2.65 7.88
N ARG A 60 -11.69 1.99 8.07
CA ARG A 60 -11.45 1.13 9.25
C ARG A 60 -9.99 1.21 9.71
N VAL A 61 -9.74 0.84 10.95
CA VAL A 61 -8.38 0.68 11.50
C VAL A 61 -8.08 -0.81 11.60
N VAL A 62 -6.85 -1.20 11.25
CA VAL A 62 -6.33 -2.55 11.35
C VAL A 62 -5.08 -2.54 12.20
N ASP A 63 -5.00 -3.40 13.20
CA ASP A 63 -3.81 -3.56 14.03
C ASP A 63 -2.72 -4.35 13.28
N LEU A 64 -1.46 -4.05 13.61
CA LEU A 64 -0.26 -4.70 13.09
C LEU A 64 0.39 -5.51 14.20
N ASP A 65 0.87 -6.71 13.87
CA ASP A 65 1.79 -7.41 14.76
C ASP A 65 3.13 -6.68 14.83
N ALA A 66 3.82 -6.83 15.97
CA ALA A 66 5.10 -6.17 16.23
C ALA A 66 6.16 -6.47 15.16
N GLY A 67 6.18 -7.69 14.62
CA GLY A 67 7.12 -8.07 13.57
C GLY A 67 6.85 -7.35 12.25
N THR A 68 5.58 -7.16 11.89
CA THR A 68 5.21 -6.40 10.69
C THR A 68 5.45 -4.90 10.87
N ALA A 69 5.21 -4.35 12.06
CA ALA A 69 5.58 -2.96 12.37
C ALA A 69 7.10 -2.74 12.28
N ALA A 70 7.91 -3.66 12.82
CA ALA A 70 9.37 -3.61 12.69
C ALA A 70 9.83 -3.69 11.22
N ALA A 71 9.24 -4.60 10.44
CA ALA A 71 9.52 -4.71 9.00
C ALA A 71 9.15 -3.43 8.23
N LEU A 72 8.04 -2.76 8.59
CA LEU A 72 7.65 -1.47 8.01
C LEU A 72 8.63 -0.36 8.37
N ARG A 73 9.15 -0.32 9.61
CA ARG A 73 10.19 0.64 10.02
C ARG A 73 11.47 0.47 9.19
N ALA A 74 11.96 -0.77 9.07
CA ALA A 74 13.14 -1.06 8.25
C ALA A 74 12.92 -0.71 6.77
N TYR A 75 11.72 -0.99 6.25
CA TYR A 75 11.34 -0.61 4.90
C TYR A 75 11.27 0.92 4.71
N ARG A 76 10.80 1.68 5.70
CA ARG A 76 10.79 3.15 5.67
C ARG A 76 12.21 3.69 5.55
N ALA A 77 13.10 3.26 6.45
CA ALA A 77 14.50 3.69 6.46
C ALA A 77 15.18 3.42 5.11
N ALA A 78 15.02 2.20 4.56
CA ALA A 78 15.60 1.86 3.27
C ALA A 78 15.10 2.72 2.10
N ARG A 79 13.87 3.25 2.16
CA ARG A 79 13.32 4.16 1.13
C ARG A 79 13.79 5.60 1.32
N GLU A 80 13.94 6.03 2.56
CA GLU A 80 14.47 7.35 2.90
C GLU A 80 15.90 7.52 2.38
N GLU A 81 16.73 6.49 2.51
CA GLU A 81 18.09 6.42 1.94
C GLU A 81 18.10 6.58 0.42
N VAL A 82 17.07 6.08 -0.28
CA VAL A 82 16.96 6.23 -1.74
C VAL A 82 16.53 7.65 -2.11
N ALA A 83 15.44 8.11 -1.49
CA ALA A 83 14.95 9.48 -1.66
C ALA A 83 13.99 9.85 -0.52
N PRO A 84 14.21 11.00 0.16
CA PRO A 84 13.30 11.48 1.20
C PRO A 84 11.84 11.68 0.72
N GLY A 85 11.65 11.90 -0.58
CA GLY A 85 10.33 11.98 -1.21
C GLY A 85 9.48 10.72 -1.05
N LEU A 86 10.08 9.55 -0.92
CA LEU A 86 9.40 8.25 -0.86
C LEU A 86 8.82 7.91 0.53
N VAL A 87 9.17 8.70 1.54
CA VAL A 87 8.73 8.51 2.94
C VAL A 87 7.93 9.70 3.48
N ARG A 88 7.59 10.67 2.61
CA ARG A 88 6.65 11.74 2.96
C ARG A 88 5.28 11.17 3.28
N ASP A 89 4.56 11.86 4.14
CA ASP A 89 3.19 11.54 4.55
C ASP A 89 2.23 11.24 3.39
N THR A 90 2.39 11.94 2.28
CA THR A 90 1.56 11.79 1.08
C THR A 90 2.06 10.70 0.12
N ALA A 91 3.27 10.18 0.31
CA ALA A 91 3.84 9.16 -0.56
C ALA A 91 3.16 7.82 -0.34
N VAL A 92 2.96 7.08 -1.43
CA VAL A 92 2.38 5.74 -1.42
C VAL A 92 3.35 4.78 -0.74
N LEU A 93 2.86 4.03 0.25
CA LEU A 93 3.68 3.15 1.07
C LEU A 93 4.40 2.11 0.21
N LEU A 94 3.68 1.44 -0.70
CA LEU A 94 4.24 0.44 -1.61
C LEU A 94 4.61 1.00 -2.99
N SER A 95 4.98 2.29 -3.09
CA SER A 95 5.40 2.90 -4.36
C SER A 95 6.62 2.20 -4.99
N GLU A 96 6.80 2.40 -6.30
CA GLU A 96 8.08 2.16 -6.96
C GLU A 96 9.15 3.18 -6.53
N LEU A 97 10.41 2.99 -6.92
CA LEU A 97 11.50 3.90 -6.51
C LEU A 97 11.41 5.29 -7.17
N ASP A 98 10.65 5.41 -8.25
CA ASP A 98 10.29 6.68 -8.89
C ASP A 98 9.11 7.40 -8.21
N GLY A 99 8.53 6.81 -7.15
CA GLY A 99 7.40 7.35 -6.41
C GLY A 99 6.02 7.03 -7.00
N THR A 100 5.96 6.35 -8.14
CA THR A 100 4.69 5.97 -8.77
C THR A 100 4.00 4.81 -8.05
N HIS A 101 2.69 4.67 -8.25
CA HIS A 101 1.93 3.53 -7.75
C HIS A 101 2.44 2.23 -8.39
N ARG A 102 2.66 1.20 -7.57
CA ARG A 102 2.83 -0.15 -8.09
C ARG A 102 1.58 -0.61 -8.83
N HIS A 103 1.76 -1.28 -9.97
CA HIS A 103 0.63 -1.80 -10.75
C HIS A 103 -0.08 -2.97 -10.03
N PRO A 104 -1.42 -2.96 -9.86
CA PRO A 104 -2.19 -3.97 -9.12
C PRO A 104 -2.07 -5.40 -9.63
N GLU A 105 -1.92 -5.60 -10.93
CA GLU A 105 -1.74 -6.94 -11.49
C GLU A 105 -0.30 -7.47 -11.32
N ARG A 106 0.72 -6.59 -11.30
CA ARG A 106 2.12 -7.01 -11.10
C ARG A 106 2.38 -7.44 -9.67
N PHE A 107 1.58 -6.94 -8.73
CA PHE A 107 1.59 -7.36 -7.34
C PHE A 107 0.98 -8.76 -7.11
N SER A 108 0.25 -9.33 -8.08
CA SER A 108 -0.43 -10.62 -7.92
C SER A 108 0.01 -11.77 -8.80
N ARG A 109 0.89 -11.53 -9.78
CA ARG A 109 1.39 -12.60 -10.67
C ARG A 109 2.59 -13.38 -10.12
N ARG A 110 2.75 -13.45 -8.80
CA ARG A 110 3.67 -14.41 -8.17
C ARG A 110 2.94 -15.16 -7.05
N SER A 111 1.90 -15.87 -7.47
CA SER A 111 1.18 -16.88 -6.71
C SER A 111 1.11 -18.15 -7.57
N THR A 112 2.25 -18.77 -7.83
CA THR A 112 2.29 -20.14 -8.34
C THR A 112 3.61 -20.76 -7.94
N ALA A 113 3.47 -21.86 -7.17
CA ALA A 113 4.41 -22.93 -6.83
C ALA A 113 5.84 -22.53 -6.44
#